data_AF-A0A6G2G2E7-F1
#
_entry.id   AF-A0A6G2G2E7-F1
#
_cell.length_a   1.000
_cell.length_b   1.000
_cell.length_c   1.000
_cell.angle_alpha   90.00
_cell.angle_beta   90.00
_cell.angle_gamma   90.00
#
_symmetry.space_group_name_H-M   'P 1'
#
loop_
_entity.id
_entity.type
_entity.pdbx_description
1 polymer ?
#
loop_
_entity_poly.entity_id
_entity_poly.type
_entity_poly.pdbx_seq_one_letter_code
_entity_poly.pdbx_strand_id
1 'polypeptide(L)'
;AGVGTLLSAAAVAAAFLVGASDGTLAPFVPALGLVAAAAVAAGAWVLLARVYPEARITAPVGVLAVFGHSLDAVSTAVGIDVLGFAERTPLSRAIIEFAATLPTEPFLGTVWLFVLVKLLVVSGVVALFADYVREDPTEANVLLGFVAAVGLGPGAHNLILFSVLGGA
;
A
#
# COMPACT_ATOMS: atom_id res chain seq x y z
N ALA A 1 14.18 -6.36 -19.19
CA ALA A 1 13.48 -5.84 -17.98
C ALA A 1 14.22 -4.69 -17.31
N GLY A 2 15.54 -4.75 -17.07
CA GLY A 2 16.25 -3.74 -16.25
C GLY A 2 16.31 -2.30 -16.80
N VAL A 3 16.48 -2.10 -18.11
CA VAL A 3 16.63 -0.75 -18.69
C VAL A 3 15.33 0.06 -18.63
N GLY A 4 14.19 -0.58 -18.91
CA GLY A 4 12.88 0.08 -18.81
C GLY A 4 12.56 0.51 -17.38
N THR A 5 12.80 -0.37 -16.41
CA THR A 5 12.63 -0.07 -14.98
C THR A 5 13.55 1.07 -14.52
N LEU A 6 14.82 1.08 -14.95
CA LEU A 6 15.77 2.14 -14.62
C LEU A 6 15.38 3.48 -15.23
N LEU A 7 14.92 3.49 -16.49
CA LEU A 7 14.47 4.71 -17.16
C LEU A 7 13.18 5.26 -16.55
N SER A 8 12.22 4.40 -16.20
CA SER A 8 11.02 4.81 -15.48
C SER A 8 11.34 5.35 -14.09
N ALA A 9 12.24 4.70 -13.35
CA ALA A 9 12.69 5.19 -12.04
C ALA A 9 13.42 6.53 -12.14
N ALA A 10 14.30 6.69 -13.14
CA ALA A 10 15.00 7.95 -13.39
C ALA A 10 14.05 9.08 -13.81
N ALA A 11 13.04 8.79 -14.63
CA ALA A 11 12.03 9.76 -15.04
C ALA A 11 11.16 10.20 -13.85
N VAL A 12 10.73 9.27 -13.01
CA VAL A 12 9.96 9.57 -11.78
C VAL A 12 10.81 10.38 -10.81
N ALA A 13 12.09 10.00 -10.62
CA ALA A 13 13.01 10.74 -9.76
C ALA A 13 13.30 12.16 -10.28
N ALA A 14 13.49 12.32 -11.60
CA ALA A 14 13.70 13.63 -12.22
C ALA A 14 12.47 14.53 -12.10
N ALA A 15 11.26 13.99 -12.32
CA ALA A 15 10.01 14.74 -12.14
C ALA A 15 9.83 15.19 -10.68
N PHE A 16 10.17 14.32 -9.72
CA PHE A 16 10.17 14.66 -8.29
C PHE A 16 11.19 15.75 -7.94
N LEU A 17 12.41 15.67 -8.49
CA LEU A 17 13.47 16.65 -8.24
C LEU A 17 13.12 18.03 -8.78
N VAL A 18 12.54 18.11 -10.00
CA VAL A 18 12.11 19.37 -10.61
C VAL A 18 10.94 19.99 -9.84
N GLY A 19 9.92 19.20 -9.47
CA GLY A 19 8.79 19.74 -8.72
C GLY A 19 9.14 20.13 -7.27
N ALA A 20 10.12 19.46 -6.67
CA ALA A 20 10.65 19.83 -5.36
C ALA A 20 11.53 21.10 -5.40
N SER A 21 12.30 21.31 -6.48
CA SER A 21 13.12 22.52 -6.62
C SER A 21 12.31 23.79 -6.88
N ASP A 22 11.14 23.66 -7.50
CA ASP A 22 10.27 24.79 -7.83
C ASP A 22 9.31 25.17 -6.67
N GLY A 23 9.37 24.46 -5.54
CA GLY A 23 8.50 24.70 -4.38
C GLY A 23 7.01 24.42 -4.62
N THR A 24 6.68 23.73 -5.72
CA THR A 24 5.30 23.44 -6.15
C THR A 24 4.79 22.07 -5.67
N LEU A 25 5.69 21.19 -5.20
CA LEU A 25 5.36 19.92 -4.59
C LEU A 25 5.68 19.93 -3.09
N ALA A 26 4.85 19.24 -2.30
CA ALA A 26 5.19 18.86 -0.93
C ALA A 26 5.62 17.37 -0.89
N PRO A 27 6.88 17.05 -1.22
CA PRO A 27 7.31 15.66 -1.39
C PRO A 27 7.41 14.91 -0.06
N PHE A 28 7.44 15.62 1.08
CA PHE A 28 7.76 15.02 2.36
C PHE A 28 6.69 14.03 2.85
N VAL A 29 5.42 14.42 2.85
CA VAL A 29 4.29 13.57 3.28
C VAL A 29 4.17 12.30 2.41
N PRO A 30 4.13 12.38 1.07
CA PRO A 30 4.05 11.17 0.24
C PRO A 30 5.31 10.31 0.34
N ALA A 31 6.50 10.89 0.48
CA ALA A 31 7.73 10.12 0.69
C ALA A 31 7.71 9.35 2.03
N LEU A 32 7.30 10.01 3.11
CA LEU A 32 7.16 9.38 4.42
C LEU A 32 6.10 8.28 4.40
N GLY A 33 4.96 8.53 3.74
CA GLY A 33 3.89 7.55 3.54
C GLY A 33 4.37 6.31 2.77
N LEU A 34 5.18 6.50 1.72
CA LEU A 34 5.78 5.41 0.96
C LEU A 34 6.77 4.57 1.79
N VAL A 35 7.64 5.24 2.57
CA VAL A 35 8.58 4.56 3.46
C VAL A 35 7.83 3.76 4.54
N ALA A 36 6.81 4.35 5.16
CA ALA A 36 5.97 3.68 6.12
C ALA A 36 5.24 2.48 5.50
N ALA A 37 4.67 2.63 4.31
CA ALA A 37 4.04 1.54 3.56
C ALA A 37 4.99 0.39 3.25
N ALA A 38 6.23 0.68 2.85
CA ALA A 38 7.26 -0.32 2.62
C ALA A 38 7.65 -1.06 3.90
N ALA A 39 7.81 -0.35 5.02
CA ALA A 39 8.11 -0.95 6.32
C ALA A 39 6.97 -1.86 6.80
N VAL A 40 5.73 -1.41 6.70
CA VAL A 40 4.53 -2.18 7.03
C VAL A 40 4.40 -3.42 6.15
N ALA A 41 4.63 -3.28 4.84
CA ALA A 41 4.59 -4.40 3.89
C ALA A 41 5.68 -5.43 4.19
N ALA A 42 6.90 -4.99 4.49
CA ALA A 42 8.00 -5.87 4.87
C ALA A 42 7.67 -6.64 6.15
N GLY A 43 7.12 -5.97 7.16
CA GLY A 43 6.66 -6.61 8.40
C GLY A 43 5.56 -7.64 8.15
N ALA A 44 4.54 -7.28 7.37
CA ALA A 44 3.43 -8.16 7.02
C ALA A 44 3.90 -9.37 6.21
N TRP A 45 4.79 -9.18 5.23
CA TRP A 45 5.36 -10.26 4.44
C TRP A 45 6.21 -11.20 5.29
N VAL A 46 7.08 -10.66 6.15
CA VAL A 46 7.89 -11.48 7.06
C VAL A 46 6.98 -12.28 7.98
N LEU A 47 5.96 -11.67 8.59
CA LEU A 47 5.01 -12.36 9.45
C LEU A 47 4.27 -13.48 8.69
N LEU A 48 3.71 -13.17 7.51
CA LEU A 48 3.03 -14.14 6.66
C LEU A 48 3.96 -15.31 6.31
N ALA A 49 5.16 -15.04 5.83
CA ALA A 49 6.13 -16.06 5.44
C ALA A 49 6.68 -16.86 6.64
N ARG A 50 6.46 -16.41 7.88
CA ARG A 50 6.78 -17.15 9.11
C ARG A 50 5.61 -18.01 9.57
N VAL A 51 4.39 -17.50 9.51
CA VAL A 51 3.17 -18.20 9.94
C VAL A 51 2.71 -19.22 8.89
N TYR A 52 2.86 -18.91 7.61
CA TYR A 52 2.48 -19.75 6.47
C TYR A 52 3.62 -19.80 5.43
N PRO A 53 4.66 -20.62 5.66
CA PRO A 53 5.87 -20.67 4.82
C PRO A 53 5.61 -20.94 3.32
N GLU A 54 4.53 -21.65 3.00
CA GLU A 54 4.10 -22.00 1.64
C GLU A 54 3.82 -20.75 0.80
N ALA A 55 3.37 -19.64 1.43
CA ALA A 55 3.13 -18.37 0.74
C ALA A 55 4.39 -17.84 0.02
N ARG A 56 5.60 -18.27 0.40
CA ARG A 56 6.85 -17.85 -0.27
C ARG A 56 6.88 -18.23 -1.75
N ILE A 57 6.17 -19.27 -2.18
CA ILE A 57 6.11 -19.68 -3.59
C ILE A 57 5.47 -18.61 -4.48
N THR A 58 4.65 -17.73 -3.91
CA THR A 58 4.00 -16.63 -4.63
C THR A 58 4.94 -15.45 -4.92
N ALA A 59 6.15 -15.45 -4.37
CA ALA A 59 7.12 -14.39 -4.61
C ALA A 59 7.63 -14.44 -6.07
N PRO A 60 7.85 -13.29 -6.74
CA PRO A 60 7.78 -11.93 -6.19
C PRO A 60 6.38 -11.29 -6.21
N VAL A 61 5.40 -11.87 -6.90
CA VAL A 61 4.09 -11.23 -7.13
C VAL A 61 3.28 -11.09 -5.84
N GLY A 62 3.32 -12.07 -4.95
CA GLY A 62 2.69 -11.99 -3.63
C GLY A 62 3.28 -10.88 -2.75
N VAL A 63 4.60 -10.65 -2.82
CA VAL A 63 5.24 -9.51 -2.13
C VAL A 63 4.70 -8.19 -2.68
N LEU A 64 4.59 -8.08 -4.00
CA LEU A 64 4.04 -6.90 -4.66
C LEU A 64 2.58 -6.66 -4.27
N ALA A 65 1.78 -7.73 -4.13
CA ALA A 65 0.41 -7.62 -3.66
C ALA A 65 0.32 -7.07 -2.23
N VAL A 66 1.09 -7.63 -1.29
CA VAL A 66 1.16 -7.14 0.08
C VAL A 66 1.62 -5.67 0.12
N PHE A 67 2.63 -5.32 -0.67
CA PHE A 67 3.10 -3.94 -0.78
C PHE A 67 2.01 -3.00 -1.32
N GLY A 68 1.30 -3.39 -2.38
CA GLY A 68 0.23 -2.58 -2.97
C GLY A 68 -0.88 -2.26 -1.99
N HIS A 69 -1.38 -3.26 -1.26
CA HIS A 69 -2.43 -3.07 -0.26
C HIS A 69 -1.92 -2.35 1.00
N SER A 70 -0.65 -2.52 1.36
CA SER A 70 0.00 -1.72 2.41
C SER A 70 0.09 -0.24 2.02
N LEU A 71 0.46 0.05 0.77
CA LEU A 71 0.54 1.41 0.25
C LEU A 71 -0.82 2.11 0.24
N ASP A 72 -1.86 1.43 -0.22
CA ASP A 72 -3.24 1.90 -0.13
C ASP A 72 -3.65 2.21 1.31
N ALA A 73 -3.47 1.23 2.20
CA ALA A 73 -3.82 1.33 3.60
C ALA A 73 -3.11 2.49 4.33
N VAL A 74 -1.79 2.56 4.20
CA VAL A 74 -0.97 3.58 4.87
C VAL A 74 -1.22 4.96 4.27
N SER A 75 -1.32 5.07 2.94
CA SER A 75 -1.65 6.36 2.33
C SER A 75 -3.03 6.85 2.73
N THR A 76 -4.02 5.97 2.88
CA THR A 76 -5.36 6.32 3.41
C THR A 76 -5.26 6.82 4.85
N ALA A 77 -4.49 6.14 5.71
CA ALA A 77 -4.25 6.57 7.08
C ALA A 77 -3.60 7.97 7.14
N VAL A 78 -2.57 8.22 6.33
CA VAL A 78 -1.94 9.54 6.21
C VAL A 78 -2.93 10.59 5.71
N GLY A 79 -3.72 10.26 4.68
CA GLY A 79 -4.72 11.16 4.12
C GLY A 79 -5.74 11.61 5.15
N ILE A 80 -6.22 10.70 6.01
CA ILE A 80 -7.28 11.00 6.98
C ILE A 80 -6.70 11.56 8.28
N ASP A 81 -5.80 10.82 8.94
CA ASP A 81 -5.32 11.17 10.30
C ASP A 81 -4.30 12.33 10.29
N VAL A 82 -3.61 12.60 9.17
CA VAL A 82 -2.61 13.68 9.07
C VAL A 82 -3.10 14.84 8.21
N LEU A 83 -3.71 14.57 7.06
CA LEU A 83 -4.14 15.60 6.10
C LEU A 83 -5.62 15.98 6.22
N GLY A 84 -6.40 15.30 7.05
CA GLY A 84 -7.81 15.62 7.30
C GLY A 84 -8.76 15.34 6.14
N PHE A 85 -8.37 14.47 5.20
CA PHE A 85 -9.25 14.03 4.12
C PHE A 85 -10.36 13.10 4.64
N ALA A 86 -11.47 13.06 3.92
CA ALA A 86 -12.59 12.17 4.22
C ALA A 86 -12.53 10.89 3.38
N GLU A 87 -12.77 9.73 4.01
CA GLU A 87 -12.96 8.45 3.32
C GLU A 87 -14.28 8.47 2.54
N ARG A 88 -14.25 8.11 1.26
CA ARG A 88 -15.42 8.12 0.36
C ARG A 88 -16.06 6.75 0.20
N THR A 89 -15.32 5.69 0.46
CA THR A 89 -15.75 4.31 0.26
C THR A 89 -16.58 3.83 1.46
N PRO A 90 -17.85 3.44 1.30
CA PRO A 90 -18.74 3.14 2.43
C PRO A 90 -18.20 2.08 3.38
N LEU A 91 -17.64 0.99 2.86
CA LEU A 91 -17.10 -0.09 3.68
C LEU A 91 -15.84 0.34 4.44
N SER A 92 -14.92 1.04 3.77
CA SER A 92 -13.71 1.58 4.40
C SER A 92 -14.09 2.55 5.54
N ARG A 93 -15.05 3.44 5.26
CA ARG A 93 -15.56 4.41 6.24
C ARG A 93 -16.17 3.71 7.45
N ALA A 94 -16.99 2.68 7.25
CA ALA A 94 -17.59 1.94 8.37
C ALA A 94 -16.53 1.32 9.30
N ILE A 95 -15.43 0.79 8.75
CA ILE A 95 -14.33 0.24 9.54
C ILE A 95 -13.64 1.35 10.35
N ILE A 96 -13.37 2.50 9.73
CA ILE A 96 -12.71 3.65 10.35
C ILE A 96 -13.59 4.26 11.44
N GLU A 97 -14.87 4.48 11.16
CA GLU A 97 -15.85 4.98 12.13
C GLU A 97 -15.98 4.05 13.33
N PHE A 98 -16.02 2.73 13.09
CA PHE A 98 -15.98 1.75 14.17
C PHE A 98 -14.69 1.86 15.00
N ALA A 99 -13.53 1.93 14.36
CA ALA A 99 -12.26 2.08 15.05
C ALA A 99 -12.17 3.37 15.87
N ALA A 100 -12.78 4.46 15.41
CA ALA A 100 -12.88 5.72 16.14
C ALA A 100 -13.77 5.64 17.40
N THR A 101 -14.65 4.64 17.52
CA THR A 101 -15.39 4.38 18.77
C THR A 101 -14.55 3.70 19.85
N LEU A 102 -13.38 3.16 19.49
CA LEU A 102 -12.49 2.49 20.42
C LEU A 102 -11.58 3.52 21.12
N PRO A 103 -11.21 3.31 22.39
CA PRO A 103 -10.31 4.21 23.13
C PRO A 103 -8.83 4.04 22.72
N THR A 104 -8.57 3.88 21.43
CA THR A 104 -7.24 3.66 20.83
C THR A 104 -6.76 4.83 19.98
N GLU A 105 -7.65 5.75 19.62
CA GLU A 105 -7.38 6.89 18.74
C GLU A 105 -6.18 7.74 19.17
N PRO A 106 -5.96 8.06 20.47
CA PRO A 106 -4.78 8.82 20.90
C PRO A 106 -3.42 8.15 20.62
N PHE A 107 -3.41 6.83 20.36
CA PHE A 107 -2.18 6.06 20.17
C PHE A 107 -2.01 5.57 18.73
N LEU A 108 -3.11 5.23 18.05
CA LEU A 108 -3.09 4.54 16.76
C LEU A 108 -3.77 5.34 15.63
N GLY A 109 -4.40 6.48 15.94
CA GLY A 109 -5.26 7.19 14.99
C GLY A 109 -6.60 6.49 14.77
N THR A 110 -7.37 6.93 13.79
CA THR A 110 -8.69 6.36 13.49
C THR A 110 -8.63 5.26 12.44
N VAL A 111 -7.55 5.18 11.66
CA VAL A 111 -7.47 4.32 10.46
C VAL A 111 -6.73 3.00 10.70
N TRP A 112 -6.09 2.79 11.85
CA TRP A 112 -5.28 1.60 12.12
C TRP A 112 -5.99 0.26 11.83
N LEU A 113 -7.28 0.18 12.15
CA LEU A 113 -8.06 -1.04 11.93
C LEU A 113 -8.25 -1.32 10.44
N PHE A 114 -8.47 -0.28 9.63
CA PHE A 114 -8.52 -0.41 8.17
C PHE A 114 -7.20 -0.96 7.62
N VAL A 115 -6.06 -0.47 8.13
CA VAL A 115 -4.73 -1.00 7.76
C VAL A 115 -4.62 -2.48 8.08
N LEU A 116 -4.97 -2.89 9.29
CA LEU A 116 -4.92 -4.30 9.69
C LEU A 116 -5.85 -5.18 8.84
N VAL A 117 -7.08 -4.72 8.56
CA VAL A 117 -8.03 -5.46 7.73
C VAL A 117 -7.48 -5.65 6.32
N LYS A 118 -6.94 -4.60 5.69
CA LYS A 118 -6.30 -4.68 4.38
C LYS A 118 -5.16 -5.69 4.35
N LEU A 119 -4.27 -5.64 5.34
CA LEU A 119 -3.14 -6.56 5.44
C LEU A 119 -3.59 -8.00 5.67
N LEU A 120 -4.57 -8.22 6.53
CA LEU A 120 -5.11 -9.56 6.78
C LEU A 120 -5.74 -10.14 5.51
N VAL A 121 -6.55 -9.35 4.80
CA VAL A 121 -7.20 -9.78 3.55
C VAL A 121 -6.15 -10.12 2.49
N VAL A 122 -5.19 -9.24 2.22
CA VAL A 122 -4.18 -9.51 1.18
C VAL A 122 -3.27 -10.67 1.56
N SER A 123 -2.89 -10.81 2.84
CA SER A 123 -2.09 -11.95 3.31
C SER A 123 -2.86 -13.27 3.19
N GLY A 124 -4.16 -13.26 3.49
CA GLY A 124 -5.04 -14.41 3.26
C GLY A 124 -5.13 -14.79 1.79
N VAL A 125 -5.33 -13.81 0.90
CA VAL A 125 -5.33 -14.04 -0.55
C VAL A 125 -4.00 -14.66 -1.00
N VAL A 126 -2.87 -14.08 -0.59
CA VAL A 126 -1.54 -14.62 -0.94
C VAL A 126 -1.33 -16.04 -0.41
N ALA A 127 -1.77 -16.34 0.81
CA ALA A 127 -1.68 -17.69 1.37
C ALA A 127 -2.50 -18.70 0.55
N LEU A 128 -3.74 -18.35 0.20
CA LEU A 128 -4.61 -19.20 -0.62
C LEU A 128 -4.07 -19.42 -2.03
N PHE A 129 -3.38 -18.42 -2.59
CA PHE A 129 -2.74 -18.52 -3.90
C PHE A 129 -1.50 -19.41 -3.91
N ALA A 130 -0.95 -19.81 -2.76
CA ALA A 130 0.26 -20.64 -2.72
C ALA A 130 0.09 -21.98 -3.45
N ASP A 131 -1.06 -22.63 -3.26
CA ASP A 131 -1.34 -23.90 -3.94
C ASP A 131 -1.63 -23.69 -5.42
N TYR A 132 -2.37 -22.64 -5.76
CA TYR A 132 -2.67 -22.33 -7.15
C TYR A 132 -1.42 -21.97 -7.95
N VAL A 133 -0.49 -21.21 -7.38
CA VAL A 133 0.81 -20.91 -8.01
C VAL A 133 1.63 -22.19 -8.22
N ARG A 134 1.47 -23.23 -7.37
CA ARG A 134 2.16 -24.51 -7.55
C ARG A 134 1.58 -25.31 -8.72
N GLU A 135 0.27 -25.22 -8.94
CA GLU A 135 -0.45 -25.95 -9.97
C GLU A 135 -0.37 -25.27 -11.34
N ASP A 136 -0.74 -23.99 -11.43
CA ASP A 136 -0.63 -23.16 -12.63
C ASP A 136 0.06 -21.82 -12.31
N PRO A 137 1.40 -21.77 -12.38
CA PRO A 137 2.13 -20.57 -12.03
C PRO A 137 1.80 -19.36 -12.90
N THR A 138 1.45 -19.56 -14.18
CA THR A 138 1.27 -18.43 -15.10
C THR A 138 -0.05 -17.74 -14.82
N GLU A 139 -1.13 -18.51 -14.78
CA GLU A 139 -2.46 -17.98 -14.52
C GLU A 139 -2.55 -17.38 -13.10
N ALA A 140 -2.03 -18.10 -12.11
CA ALA A 140 -2.05 -17.63 -10.72
C ALA A 140 -1.27 -16.33 -10.54
N ASN A 141 -0.10 -16.17 -11.18
CA ASN A 141 0.67 -14.91 -11.09
C ASN A 141 -0.02 -13.75 -11.81
N VAL A 142 -0.75 -13.97 -12.90
CA VAL A 142 -1.54 -12.92 -13.55
C VAL A 142 -2.65 -12.42 -12.63
N LEU A 143 -3.40 -13.35 -12.03
CA LEU A 143 -4.47 -13.03 -11.10
C LEU A 143 -3.94 -12.36 -9.82
N LEU A 144 -2.82 -12.84 -9.27
CA LEU A 144 -2.18 -12.21 -8.12
C LEU A 144 -1.60 -10.83 -8.45
N GLY A 145 -1.12 -10.64 -9.68
CA GLY A 145 -0.72 -9.34 -10.20
C GLY A 145 -1.90 -8.36 -10.29
N PHE A 146 -3.08 -8.84 -10.67
CA PHE A 146 -4.31 -8.04 -10.62
C PHE A 146 -4.66 -7.66 -9.18
N VAL A 147 -4.58 -8.58 -8.22
CA VAL A 147 -4.75 -8.28 -6.79
C VAL A 147 -3.78 -7.19 -6.33
N ALA A 148 -2.53 -7.23 -6.78
CA ALA A 148 -1.56 -6.19 -6.48
C ALA A 148 -1.96 -4.83 -7.08
N ALA A 149 -2.42 -4.81 -8.33
CA ALA A 149 -2.89 -3.60 -8.99
C ALA A 149 -4.07 -2.94 -8.26
N VAL A 150 -5.00 -3.75 -7.70
CA VAL A 150 -6.13 -3.25 -6.91
C VAL A 150 -5.69 -2.45 -5.68
N GLY A 151 -4.57 -2.81 -5.05
CA GLY A 151 -3.99 -2.02 -3.95
C GLY A 151 -3.14 -0.86 -4.46
N LEU A 152 -2.27 -1.11 -5.46
CA LEU A 152 -1.36 -0.08 -5.99
C LEU A 152 -2.10 1.12 -6.58
N GLY A 153 -3.24 0.92 -7.25
CA GLY A 153 -4.00 1.99 -7.90
C GLY A 153 -4.40 3.12 -6.93
N PRO A 154 -5.22 2.83 -5.90
CA PRO A 154 -5.59 3.80 -4.88
C PRO A 154 -4.38 4.35 -4.11
N GLY A 155 -3.41 3.51 -3.75
CA GLY A 155 -2.21 3.94 -3.02
C GLY A 155 -1.36 4.96 -3.80
N ALA A 156 -1.12 4.69 -5.09
CA ALA A 156 -0.40 5.62 -5.96
C ALA A 156 -1.21 6.90 -6.20
N HIS A 157 -2.53 6.80 -6.38
CA HIS A 157 -3.41 7.94 -6.51
C HIS A 157 -3.31 8.88 -5.29
N ASN A 158 -3.33 8.32 -4.07
CA ASN A 158 -3.18 9.09 -2.84
C ASN A 158 -1.82 9.78 -2.74
N LEU A 159 -0.71 9.10 -3.08
CA LEU A 159 0.61 9.74 -3.07
C LEU A 159 0.71 10.91 -4.05
N ILE A 160 0.12 10.77 -5.25
CA ILE A 160 0.03 11.86 -6.23
C ILE A 160 -0.80 13.01 -5.66
N LEU A 161 -1.95 12.71 -5.07
CA LEU A 161 -2.82 13.69 -4.44
C LEU A 161 -2.09 14.49 -3.36
N PHE A 162 -1.32 13.82 -2.49
CA PHE A 162 -0.55 14.48 -1.42
C PHE A 162 0.59 15.33 -1.96
N SER A 163 1.22 14.88 -3.05
CA SER A 163 2.30 15.63 -3.69
C SER A 163 1.83 16.99 -4.23
N VAL A 164 0.57 17.05 -4.69
CA VAL A 164 -0.05 18.26 -5.27
C VAL A 164 -0.77 19.11 -4.23
N LEU A 165 -1.51 18.50 -3.30
CA LEU A 165 -2.35 19.23 -2.34
C LEU A 165 -1.71 19.44 -0.96
N GLY A 166 -0.67 18.69 -0.62
CA GLY A 166 -0.03 18.76 0.71
C GLY A 166 0.92 19.95 0.90
N GLY A 167 1.11 20.79 -0.12
CA GLY A 167 1.95 21.99 -0.07
C GLY A 167 1.18 23.31 0.02
N ALA A 168 -0.14 23.25 0.18
CA ALA A 168 -1.03 24.41 0.32
C ALA A 168 -1.26 24.78 1.79
#